data_AF-A0A1G7Y733-F1
#
_entry.id   AF-A0A1G7Y733-F1
#
_cell.length_a   1.000
_cell.length_b   1.000
_cell.length_c   1.000
_cell.angle_alpha   90.00
_cell.angle_beta   90.00
_cell.angle_gamma   90.00
#
_symmetry.space_group_name_H-M   'P 1'
#
loop_
_entity.id
_entity.type
_entity.pdbx_description
1 polymer ?
#
loop_
_entity_poly.entity_id
_entity_poly.type
_entity_poly.pdbx_seq_one_letter_code
_entity_poly.pdbx_strand_id
1 'polypeptide(L)'
;MPLVSCRACKHQVDTSAEACPRCGATDPAKKISRQQREFRSFIVQTVLWIALLGTAAWYGWNVGIPMLRQLLNKPAAVEQTQTEK
;
A
#
# COMPACT_ATOMS: atom_id res chain seq x y z
N MET A 1 13.48 -19.76 34.49
CA MET A 1 13.09 -19.75 33.06
C MET A 1 11.89 -18.81 32.96
N PRO A 2 11.90 -17.78 32.10
CA PRO A 2 10.73 -16.92 31.95
C PRO A 2 9.60 -17.67 31.24
N LEU A 3 8.52 -17.95 31.96
CA LEU A 3 7.29 -18.51 31.40
C LEU A 3 6.52 -17.36 30.74
N VAL A 4 6.25 -17.49 29.45
CA VAL A 4 5.44 -16.51 28.71
C VAL A 4 4.10 -17.16 28.39
N SER A 5 3.01 -16.42 28.59
CA SER A 5 1.69 -16.91 28.20
C SER A 5 1.57 -16.93 26.68
N CYS A 6 1.27 -18.11 26.14
CA CYS A 6 0.92 -18.27 24.73
C CYS A 6 -0.27 -17.35 24.42
N ARG A 7 -0.11 -16.47 23.43
CA ARG A 7 -1.13 -15.45 23.14
C ARG A 7 -2.41 -16.00 22.49
N ALA A 8 -2.39 -17.22 21.96
CA ALA A 8 -3.55 -17.86 21.32
C ALA A 8 -4.41 -18.64 22.30
N CYS A 9 -3.79 -19.46 23.16
CA CYS A 9 -4.51 -20.35 24.09
C CYS A 9 -4.31 -20.02 25.57
N LYS A 10 -3.57 -18.94 25.88
CA LYS A 10 -3.19 -18.49 27.24
C LYS A 10 -2.45 -19.53 28.08
N HIS A 11 -1.99 -20.62 27.45
CA HIS A 11 -1.19 -21.65 28.10
C HIS A 11 0.21 -21.12 28.38
N GLN A 12 0.76 -21.38 29.55
CA GLN A 12 2.12 -20.98 29.88
C GLN A 12 3.10 -21.87 29.11
N VAL A 13 4.01 -21.25 28.37
CA VAL A 13 5.04 -21.95 27.59
C VAL A 13 6.40 -21.34 27.89
N ASP A 14 7.43 -22.16 27.82
CA ASP A 14 8.80 -21.67 27.92
C ASP A 14 9.13 -20.77 26.73
N THR A 15 9.87 -19.69 26.99
CA THR A 15 10.28 -18.73 25.95
C THR A 15 11.13 -19.37 24.85
N SER A 16 11.74 -20.54 25.12
CA SER A 16 12.53 -21.33 24.18
C SER A 16 11.68 -22.27 23.29
N ALA A 17 10.37 -22.41 23.55
CA ALA A 17 9.52 -23.29 22.76
C ALA A 17 9.22 -22.65 21.39
N GLU A 18 9.71 -23.28 20.32
CA GLU A 18 9.49 -22.83 18.93
C GLU A 18 8.01 -22.86 18.53
N ALA A 19 7.22 -23.75 19.15
CA ALA A 19 5.78 -23.87 18.95
C ALA A 19 5.06 -24.15 20.26
N CYS A 20 3.84 -23.61 20.39
CA CYS A 20 2.98 -23.93 21.53
C CYS A 20 2.44 -25.36 21.42
N PRO A 21 2.62 -26.24 22.43
CA PRO A 21 2.21 -27.65 22.37
C PRO A 21 0.69 -27.84 22.35
N ARG A 22 -0.08 -26.81 22.73
CA ARG A 22 -1.54 -26.91 22.83
C ARG A 22 -2.27 -26.40 21.59
N CYS A 23 -1.75 -25.37 20.94
CA CYS A 23 -2.43 -24.69 19.83
C CYS A 23 -1.60 -24.59 18.54
N GLY A 24 -0.36 -25.09 18.54
CA GLY A 24 0.51 -25.08 17.35
C GLY A 24 0.97 -23.68 16.91
N ALA A 25 0.80 -22.65 17.74
CA ALA A 25 1.27 -21.31 17.41
C ALA A 25 2.81 -21.28 17.42
N THR A 26 3.40 -21.06 16.25
CA THR A 26 4.85 -20.85 16.07
C THR A 26 5.24 -19.49 16.66
N ASP A 27 6.33 -19.43 17.44
CA ASP A 27 6.80 -18.24 18.17
C ASP A 27 5.79 -17.68 19.21
N PRO A 28 5.60 -18.33 20.37
CA PRO A 28 4.70 -17.84 21.41
C PRO A 28 5.17 -16.54 22.09
N ALA A 29 6.49 -16.25 22.05
CA ALA A 29 7.11 -15.13 22.76
C ALA A 29 7.32 -13.87 21.90
N LYS A 30 7.41 -14.00 20.57
CA LYS A 30 7.70 -12.87 19.68
C LYS A 30 6.42 -12.29 19.07
N LYS A 31 6.17 -11.01 19.33
CA LYS A 31 5.12 -10.20 18.68
C LYS A 31 5.52 -9.85 17.24
N ILE A 32 6.02 -10.78 16.43
CA ILE A 32 6.13 -10.55 14.98
C ILE A 32 4.80 -10.92 14.33
N SER A 33 3.89 -9.99 14.59
CA SER A 33 2.69 -9.68 13.82
C SER A 33 2.83 -10.07 12.35
N ARG A 34 2.18 -11.17 11.96
CA ARG A 34 1.88 -11.48 10.54
C ARG A 34 1.21 -10.28 9.85
N GLN A 35 0.47 -9.47 10.62
CA GLN A 35 -0.17 -8.23 10.17
C GLN A 35 0.83 -7.17 9.65
N GLN A 36 2.04 -7.08 10.19
CA GLN A 36 3.05 -6.11 9.74
C GLN A 36 3.65 -6.48 8.38
N ARG A 37 3.68 -7.77 8.02
CA ARG A 37 4.15 -8.22 6.70
C ARG A 37 3.17 -7.83 5.60
N GLU A 38 1.88 -8.03 5.82
CA GLU A 38 0.83 -7.68 4.86
C GLU A 38 0.73 -6.16 4.66
N PHE A 39 0.78 -5.38 5.75
CA PHE A 39 0.76 -3.91 5.66
C PHE A 39 1.97 -3.35 4.91
N ARG A 40 3.15 -3.95 5.07
CA ARG A 40 4.35 -3.51 4.36
C ARG A 40 4.23 -3.70 2.85
N SER A 41 3.72 -4.84 2.40
CA SER A 41 3.49 -5.09 0.97
C SER A 41 2.45 -4.12 0.39
N PHE A 42 1.35 -3.89 1.11
CA PHE A 42 0.29 -2.96 0.69
C PHE A 42 0.79 -1.52 0.56
N ILE A 43 1.61 -1.06 1.52
CA ILE A 43 2.19 0.29 1.49
C ILE A 43 3.14 0.46 0.30
N VAL A 44 4.04 -0.51 0.06
CA VAL A 44 4.98 -0.43 -1.06
C VAL A 44 4.24 -0.38 -2.40
N GLN A 45 3.23 -1.24 -2.59
CA GLN A 45 2.42 -1.25 -3.81
C GLN A 45 1.65 0.07 -4.00
N THR A 46 1.08 0.62 -2.94
CA THR A 46 0.35 1.90 -2.99
C THR A 46 1.28 3.07 -3.34
N VAL A 47 2.48 3.12 -2.74
CA VAL A 47 3.47 4.17 -3.04
C VAL A 47 3.94 4.09 -4.49
N LEU A 48 4.15 2.89 -5.04
CA LEU A 48 4.50 2.71 -6.46
C LEU A 48 3.42 3.27 -7.39
N TRP A 49 2.15 2.96 -7.14
CA TRP A 49 1.03 3.50 -7.93
C TRP A 49 0.90 5.01 -7.80
N ILE A 50 1.01 5.56 -6.59
CA ILE A 50 0.93 7.00 -6.35
C ILE A 50 2.07 7.74 -7.06
N ALA A 51 3.30 7.21 -7.00
CA ALA A 51 4.44 7.80 -7.70
C ALA A 51 4.23 7.78 -9.23
N LEU A 52 3.70 6.67 -9.77
CA LEU A 52 3.43 6.52 -11.19
C LEU A 52 2.31 7.46 -11.67
N LEU A 53 1.23 7.61 -10.90
CA LEU A 53 0.15 8.56 -11.19
C LEU A 53 0.60 10.01 -11.03
N GLY A 54 1.37 10.32 -9.98
CA GLY A 54 1.89 11.66 -9.73
C GLY A 54 2.84 12.14 -10.84
N THR A 55 3.72 11.26 -11.31
CA THR A 55 4.62 11.58 -12.44
C THR A 55 3.86 11.75 -13.76
N ALA A 56 2.87 10.91 -14.03
CA ALA A 56 2.01 11.06 -15.21
C ALA A 56 1.21 12.38 -15.18
N ALA A 57 0.62 12.72 -14.03
CA ALA A 57 -0.11 13.98 -13.85
C ALA A 57 0.81 15.20 -14.00
N TRP A 58 2.00 15.16 -13.40
CA TRP A 58 3.02 16.20 -13.55
C TRP A 58 3.44 16.40 -15.01
N TYR A 59 3.69 15.30 -15.72
CA TYR A 59 4.05 15.34 -17.14
C TYR A 59 2.90 15.89 -18.00
N GLY A 60 1.67 15.47 -17.71
CA GLY A 60 0.46 15.99 -18.34
C GLY A 60 0.26 17.49 -18.09
N TRP A 61 0.59 18.00 -16.92
CA TRP A 61 0.55 19.44 -16.63
C TRP A 61 1.63 20.19 -17.41
N ASN A 62 2.87 19.68 -17.40
CA ASN A 62 4.01 20.35 -18.01
C ASN A 62 3.95 20.37 -19.55
N VAL A 63 3.39 19.32 -20.18
CA VAL A 63 3.26 19.19 -21.64
C VAL A 63 1.86 19.57 -22.13
N GLY A 64 0.82 19.28 -21.35
CA GLY A 64 -0.57 19.58 -21.69
C GLY A 64 -0.91 21.05 -21.56
N ILE A 65 -0.38 21.79 -20.58
CA ILE A 65 -0.61 23.24 -20.48
C ILE A 65 -0.12 24.02 -21.70
N PRO A 66 1.12 23.86 -22.19
CA PRO A 66 1.56 24.63 -23.36
C PRO A 66 0.72 24.30 -24.61
N MET A 67 0.28 23.05 -24.78
CA MET A 67 -0.62 22.69 -25.88
C MET A 67 -2.04 23.23 -25.68
N LEU A 68 -2.57 23.20 -24.45
CA LEU A 68 -3.87 23.76 -24.11
C LEU A 68 -3.88 25.28 -24.25
N ARG A 69 -2.77 25.98 -23.98
CA ARG A 69 -2.62 27.42 -24.19
C ARG A 69 -2.56 27.78 -25.68
N GLN A 70 -1.90 26.98 -26.51
CA GLN A 70 -1.96 27.13 -27.96
C GLN A 70 -3.34 26.82 -28.51
N LEU A 71 -3.98 25.80 -27.96
CA LEU A 71 -5.35 25.48 -28.28
C LEU A 71 -6.23 26.64 -27.87
N LEU A 72 -6.20 27.20 -26.63
CA LEU A 72 -6.94 28.36 -26.04
C LEU A 72 -6.66 29.73 -26.66
N ASN A 73 -5.50 29.93 -27.26
CA ASN A 73 -5.29 31.05 -28.18
C ASN A 73 -5.84 30.79 -29.59
N LYS A 74 -6.21 29.53 -29.90
CA LYS A 74 -6.80 29.07 -31.16
C LYS A 74 -8.28 28.60 -31.11
N PRO A 75 -9.08 28.44 -30.01
CA PRO A 75 -10.31 27.66 -30.01
C PRO A 75 -11.48 28.51 -29.47
N ALA A 76 -11.69 29.68 -30.04
CA ALA A 76 -13.09 30.01 -30.29
C ALA A 76 -13.74 28.96 -31.24
N ALA A 77 -12.99 27.97 -31.74
CA ALA A 77 -13.39 27.01 -32.76
C ALA A 77 -13.37 25.51 -32.38
N VAL A 78 -12.88 25.03 -31.22
CA VAL A 78 -12.75 23.56 -30.97
C VAL A 78 -13.05 23.14 -29.52
N GLU A 79 -14.26 23.42 -29.01
CA GLU A 79 -14.77 22.82 -27.75
C GLU A 79 -16.15 22.15 -27.96
N GLN A 80 -16.42 21.61 -29.15
CA GLN A 80 -17.70 20.97 -29.46
C GLN A 80 -17.52 19.66 -30.25
N THR A 81 -16.70 18.69 -29.82
CA THR A 81 -16.73 17.37 -30.49
C THR A 81 -16.19 16.16 -29.72
N GLN A 82 -16.21 16.11 -28.38
CA GLN A 82 -15.98 14.82 -27.68
C GLN A 82 -16.90 14.58 -26.48
N THR A 83 -18.09 15.20 -26.47
CA THR A 83 -19.24 14.75 -25.69
C THR A 83 -20.20 13.99 -26.60
N GLU A 84 -19.72 13.01 -27.37
CA GLU A 84 -20.60 12.05 -28.03
C GLU A 84 -19.85 10.74 -28.31
N LYS A 85 -19.80 9.86 -27.31
CA LYS A 85 -19.91 8.42 -27.49
C LYS A 85 -20.42 7.76 -26.23
#